data_AF-A0ABD7Q525-F1
#
_entry.id   AF-A0ABD7Q525-F1
#
_cell.length_a   1.000
_cell.length_b   1.000
_cell.length_c   1.000
_cell.angle_alpha   90.00
_cell.angle_beta   90.00
_cell.angle_gamma   90.00
#
_symmetry.space_group_name_H-M   'P 1'
#
loop_
_entity.id
_entity.type
_entity.pdbx_description
1 polymer ?
#
loop_
_entity_poly.entity_id
_entity_poly.type
_entity_poly.pdbx_seq_one_letter_code
_entity_poly.pdbx_strand_id
1 'polypeptide(L)'
;MNKEIDNKTPPLAGRLYQLMEKSGVNKSGLARICGVTPQSAGKWFKSGSISKDSAMKIADAFGVSLSWLLGDDPEMDSLPDDFNFTPEMLDDKQRHLLKLFSRLPESEKDTVINMLTGMVENYDKLFKELIKSRNIEEIMKVKKGD
;
A
#
# COMPACT_ATOMS: atom_id res chain seq x y z
N MET A 1 0.84 5.47 -16.63
CA MET A 1 2.19 6.07 -16.77
C MET A 1 3.16 4.99 -16.34
N ASN A 2 3.68 4.24 -17.31
CA ASN A 2 4.64 3.17 -17.08
C ASN A 2 5.85 3.79 -16.42
N LYS A 3 5.99 3.58 -15.10
CA LYS A 3 7.26 3.87 -14.44
C LYS A 3 8.21 2.80 -14.93
N GLU A 4 9.21 3.24 -15.69
CA GLU A 4 10.44 2.50 -15.91
C GLU A 4 10.82 1.82 -14.60
N ILE A 5 10.88 0.49 -14.64
CA ILE A 5 11.38 -0.32 -13.55
C ILE A 5 12.86 0.03 -13.46
N ASP A 6 13.17 1.03 -12.64
CA ASP A 6 14.54 1.41 -12.31
C ASP A 6 15.19 0.15 -11.72
N ASN A 7 16.23 -0.34 -12.41
CA ASN A 7 17.01 -1.56 -12.14
C ASN A 7 17.72 -1.58 -10.76
N LYS A 8 17.28 -0.73 -9.82
CA LYS A 8 17.76 -0.57 -8.45
C LYS A 8 16.69 -0.75 -7.38
N THR A 9 15.43 -0.99 -7.75
CA THR A 9 14.38 -1.23 -6.75
C THR A 9 14.55 -2.63 -6.17
N PRO A 10 14.74 -2.79 -4.85
CA PRO A 10 14.84 -4.11 -4.25
C PRO A 10 13.59 -4.95 -4.56
N PRO A 11 13.70 -6.28 -4.78
CA PRO A 11 12.56 -7.14 -5.08
C PRO A 11 11.41 -6.97 -4.08
N LEU A 12 11.73 -6.95 -2.78
CA LEU A 12 10.81 -6.64 -1.70
C LEU A 12 10.04 -5.32 -1.91
N ALA A 13 10.74 -4.26 -2.32
CA ALA A 13 10.13 -2.95 -2.51
C ALA A 13 9.15 -2.97 -3.68
N GLY A 14 9.48 -3.68 -4.77
CA GLY A 14 8.58 -3.90 -5.91
C GLY A 14 7.29 -4.62 -5.47
N ARG A 15 7.42 -5.70 -4.72
CA ARG A 15 6.28 -6.49 -4.23
C ARG A 15 5.42 -5.72 -3.24
N LEU A 16 6.03 -4.93 -2.35
CA LEU A 16 5.30 -3.99 -1.51
C LEU A 16 4.53 -2.94 -2.32
N TYR A 17 5.08 -2.42 -3.43
CA TYR A 17 4.33 -1.52 -4.31
C TYR A 17 3.14 -2.21 -4.98
N GLN A 18 3.30 -3.46 -5.42
CA GLN A 18 2.19 -4.24 -5.97
C GLN A 18 1.06 -4.42 -4.94
N LEU A 19 1.42 -4.74 -3.69
CA LEU A 19 0.46 -4.83 -2.59
C LEU A 19 -0.27 -3.51 -2.33
N MET A 20 0.46 -2.39 -2.34
CA MET A 20 -0.11 -1.06 -2.15
C MET A 20 -1.07 -0.67 -3.28
N GLU A 21 -0.74 -1.00 -4.53
CA GLU A 21 -1.58 -0.71 -5.70
C GLU A 21 -2.89 -1.50 -5.67
N LYS A 22 -2.85 -2.77 -5.29
CA LYS A 22 -4.06 -3.63 -5.24
C LYS A 22 -4.94 -3.37 -4.02
N SER A 23 -4.35 -3.06 -2.87
CA SER A 23 -5.11 -2.86 -1.62
C SER A 23 -5.51 -1.40 -1.36
N GLY A 24 -4.90 -0.43 -2.07
CA GLY A 24 -5.05 0.99 -1.78
C GLY A 24 -4.36 1.45 -0.49
N VAL A 25 -3.61 0.58 0.18
CA VAL A 25 -2.88 0.90 1.42
C VAL A 25 -1.63 1.72 1.08
N ASN A 26 -1.38 2.79 1.83
CA ASN A 26 -0.16 3.58 1.69
C ASN A 26 0.95 3.13 2.68
N LYS A 27 2.16 3.68 2.55
CA LYS A 27 3.31 3.31 3.40
C LYS A 27 3.04 3.47 4.91
N SER A 28 2.21 4.45 5.28
CA SER A 28 1.81 4.67 6.68
C SER A 28 0.80 3.60 7.14
N GLY A 29 -0.06 3.13 6.25
CA GLY A 29 -0.95 2.00 6.51
C GLY A 29 -0.17 0.69 6.70
N LEU A 30 0.84 0.43 5.88
CA LEU A 30 1.76 -0.71 6.09
C LEU A 30 2.47 -0.63 7.44
N ALA A 31 2.96 0.56 7.82
CA ALA A 31 3.53 0.79 9.16
C ALA A 31 2.54 0.44 10.28
N ARG A 32 1.26 0.85 10.13
CA ARG A 32 0.20 0.56 11.10
C ARG A 32 -0.08 -0.94 11.22
N ILE A 33 -0.16 -1.66 10.09
CA ILE A 33 -0.35 -3.12 10.07
C ILE A 33 0.77 -3.82 10.83
N CYS A 34 2.02 -3.40 10.63
CA CYS A 34 3.16 -4.02 11.29
C CYS A 34 3.37 -3.56 12.75
N GLY A 35 2.68 -2.50 13.18
CA GLY A 35 2.89 -1.86 14.48
C GLY A 35 4.23 -1.12 14.58
N VAL A 36 4.77 -0.62 13.46
CA VAL A 36 6.05 0.10 13.40
C VAL A 36 5.87 1.58 13.06
N THR A 37 6.92 2.37 13.20
CA THR A 37 6.88 3.78 12.80
C THR A 37 6.87 3.95 11.28
N PRO A 38 6.22 5.00 10.73
CA PRO A 38 6.24 5.29 9.30
C PRO A 38 7.65 5.47 8.72
N GLN A 39 8.62 5.92 9.52
CA GLN A 39 10.02 6.01 9.08
C GLN A 39 10.62 4.62 8.84
N SER A 40 10.32 3.65 9.69
CA SER A 40 10.77 2.26 9.53
C SER A 40 10.17 1.63 8.28
N ALA A 41 8.86 1.81 8.04
CA ALA A 41 8.23 1.35 6.80
C ALA A 41 8.84 2.00 5.55
N GLY A 42 9.16 3.30 5.63
CA GLY A 42 9.84 4.02 4.54
C GLY A 42 11.22 3.47 4.21
N LYS A 43 11.94 2.86 5.17
CA LYS A 43 13.24 2.22 4.94
C LYS A 43 13.13 0.94 4.13
N TRP A 44 12.04 0.18 4.23
CA TRP A 44 11.86 -1.07 3.46
C TRP A 44 11.96 -0.84 1.95
N PHE A 45 11.35 0.25 1.47
CA PHE A 45 11.37 0.64 0.05
C PHE A 45 12.72 1.14 -0.46
N LYS A 46 13.62 1.55 0.45
CA LYS A 46 14.95 2.10 0.10
C LYS A 46 16.06 1.09 0.28
N SER A 47 16.00 0.32 1.35
CA SER A 47 17.03 -0.64 1.75
C SER A 47 16.74 -2.06 1.29
N GLY A 48 15.49 -2.38 0.93
CA GLY A 48 15.10 -3.74 0.57
C GLY A 48 15.10 -4.71 1.75
N SER A 49 15.22 -4.20 2.97
CA SER A 49 15.29 -5.00 4.19
C SER A 49 14.09 -4.72 5.08
N ILE A 50 13.47 -5.78 5.59
CA ILE A 50 12.34 -5.76 6.51
C ILE A 50 12.60 -6.77 7.65
N SER A 51 12.10 -6.50 8.86
CA SER A 51 12.21 -7.48 9.94
C SER A 51 11.29 -8.67 9.65
N LYS A 52 11.69 -9.87 10.08
CA LYS A 52 10.88 -11.10 9.93
C LYS A 52 9.47 -10.94 10.49
N ASP A 53 9.34 -10.30 11.65
CA ASP A 53 8.05 -10.00 12.28
C ASP A 53 7.15 -9.09 11.42
N SER A 54 7.72 -8.02 10.84
CA SER A 54 6.95 -7.13 9.97
C SER A 54 6.58 -7.82 8.65
N ALA A 55 7.47 -8.66 8.13
CA ALA A 55 7.23 -9.38 6.89
C ALA A 55 6.13 -10.44 7.05
N MET A 56 6.10 -11.18 8.17
CA MET A 56 5.01 -12.09 8.49
C MET A 56 3.67 -11.36 8.64
N LYS A 57 3.63 -10.24 9.37
CA LYS A 57 2.38 -9.45 9.51
C LYS A 57 1.84 -8.94 8.18
N ILE A 58 2.71 -8.56 7.24
CA ILE A 58 2.29 -8.17 5.89
C ILE A 58 1.80 -9.41 5.14
N ALA A 59 2.57 -10.50 5.14
CA ALA A 59 2.18 -11.75 4.51
C ALA A 59 0.79 -12.20 4.95
N ASP A 60 0.54 -12.23 6.26
CA ASP A 60 -0.75 -12.60 6.85
C ASP A 60 -1.86 -11.60 6.49
N ALA A 61 -1.64 -10.30 6.66
CA ALA A 61 -2.67 -9.28 6.39
C ALA A 61 -3.10 -9.21 4.90
N PHE A 62 -2.20 -9.58 4.00
CA PHE A 62 -2.43 -9.53 2.56
C PHE A 62 -2.66 -10.92 1.93
N GLY A 63 -2.61 -12.00 2.72
CA GLY A 63 -2.78 -13.36 2.24
C GLY A 63 -1.69 -13.81 1.25
N VAL A 64 -0.46 -13.30 1.35
CA VAL A 64 0.65 -13.66 0.47
C VAL A 64 1.71 -14.47 1.21
N SER A 65 2.49 -15.30 0.51
CA SER A 65 3.56 -16.07 1.15
C SER A 65 4.76 -15.18 1.51
N LEU A 66 5.46 -15.52 2.60
CA LEU A 66 6.65 -14.79 3.03
C LEU A 66 7.78 -14.84 2.00
N SER A 67 7.97 -15.99 1.35
CA SER A 67 8.94 -16.19 0.26
C SER A 67 8.60 -15.33 -0.96
N TRP A 68 7.30 -15.22 -1.29
CA TRP A 68 6.83 -14.26 -2.26
C TRP A 68 7.06 -12.83 -1.78
N LEU A 69 6.84 -12.45 -0.54
CA LEU A 69 7.10 -11.06 -0.14
C LEU A 69 8.60 -10.67 -0.24
N LEU A 70 9.51 -11.58 0.12
CA LEU A 70 10.93 -11.26 0.30
C LEU A 70 11.76 -11.21 -1.00
N GLY A 71 11.30 -11.80 -2.10
CA GLY A 71 12.11 -11.86 -3.32
C GLY A 71 12.87 -13.17 -3.51
N ASP A 72 12.66 -14.17 -2.66
CA ASP A 72 13.50 -15.39 -2.62
C ASP A 72 13.28 -16.31 -3.82
N ASP A 73 12.17 -16.12 -4.56
CA ASP A 73 11.84 -16.89 -5.76
C ASP A 73 11.67 -15.95 -6.97
N PRO A 74 12.56 -16.02 -7.99
CA PRO A 74 12.47 -15.21 -9.20
C PRO A 74 11.39 -15.69 -10.19
N GLU A 75 10.84 -16.89 -10.03
CA GLU A 75 9.75 -17.39 -10.89
C GLU A 75 8.37 -16.85 -10.47
N MET A 76 8.29 -16.21 -9.29
CA MET A 76 7.05 -15.74 -8.67
C MET A 76 6.96 -14.20 -8.63
N ASP A 77 7.11 -13.55 -9.79
CA ASP A 77 7.05 -12.08 -9.90
C ASP A 77 5.63 -11.49 -9.96
N SER A 78 4.64 -12.36 -10.14
CA SER A 78 3.22 -11.99 -10.18
C SER A 78 2.57 -12.26 -8.82
N LEU A 79 1.68 -11.35 -8.40
CA LEU A 79 0.82 -11.57 -7.23
C LEU A 79 0.03 -12.88 -7.38
N PRO A 80 -0.10 -13.70 -6.32
CA PRO A 80 -0.98 -14.86 -6.33
C PRO A 80 -2.41 -14.48 -6.72
N ASP A 81 -3.07 -15.31 -7.53
CA ASP A 81 -4.45 -15.12 -7.97
C ASP A 81 -5.46 -15.14 -6.80
N ASP A 82 -5.06 -15.68 -5.64
CA ASP A 82 -5.87 -15.77 -4.41
C ASP A 82 -5.68 -14.60 -3.44
N PHE A 83 -5.17 -13.46 -3.91
CA PHE A 83 -4.96 -12.24 -3.12
C PHE A 83 -6.23 -11.84 -2.36
N ASN A 84 -6.26 -12.14 -1.06
CA ASN A 84 -7.39 -11.85 -0.19
C ASN A 84 -6.92 -10.92 0.93
N PHE A 85 -7.10 -9.62 0.72
CA PHE A 85 -6.83 -8.63 1.77
C PHE A 85 -7.79 -8.89 2.93
N THR A 86 -7.27 -9.53 3.99
CA THR A 86 -7.99 -9.82 5.21
C THR A 86 -7.30 -9.04 6.32
N PRO A 87 -7.64 -7.75 6.51
CA PRO A 87 -7.13 -7.01 7.63
C PRO A 87 -7.76 -7.61 8.89
N GLU A 88 -7.05 -8.55 9.52
CA GLU A 88 -7.40 -9.12 10.81
C GLU A 88 -7.54 -8.05 11.92
N MET A 89 -7.13 -6.81 11.62
CA MET A 89 -7.44 -5.64 12.42
C MET A 89 -8.11 -4.54 11.59
N LEU A 90 -9.43 -4.64 11.42
CA LEU A 90 -10.26 -3.49 11.04
C LEU A 90 -10.12 -2.39 12.11
N ASP A 91 -9.70 -1.19 11.72
CA ASP A 91 -9.64 -0.04 12.61
C ASP A 91 -11.05 0.45 12.99
N ASP A 92 -11.16 1.29 14.03
CA ASP A 92 -12.45 1.75 14.53
C ASP A 92 -13.30 2.45 13.47
N LYS A 93 -12.68 3.13 12.50
CA LYS A 93 -13.36 3.81 11.41
C LYS A 93 -13.87 2.82 10.36
N GLN A 94 -13.08 1.80 10.03
CA GLN A 94 -13.46 0.72 9.13
C GLN A 94 -14.63 -0.10 9.71
N ARG A 95 -14.57 -0.44 11.00
CA ARG A 95 -15.67 -1.09 11.71
C ARG A 95 -16.92 -0.22 11.72
N HIS A 96 -16.77 1.07 11.97
CA HIS A 96 -17.89 2.00 11.95
C HIS A 96 -18.51 2.13 10.56
N LEU A 97 -17.68 2.22 9.51
CA LEU A 97 -18.11 2.25 8.12
C LEU A 97 -18.92 0.99 7.77
N LEU A 98 -18.41 -0.21 8.08
CA LEU A 98 -19.12 -1.46 7.85
C LEU A 98 -20.46 -1.51 8.60
N LYS A 99 -20.49 -1.01 9.85
CA LYS A 99 -21.72 -0.94 10.64
C LYS A 99 -22.76 -0.01 10.02
N LEU A 100 -22.35 1.14 9.48
CA LEU A 100 -23.25 2.05 8.75
C LEU A 100 -23.68 1.43 7.42
N PHE A 101 -22.74 0.88 6.66
CA PHE A 101 -22.97 0.30 5.35
C PHE A 101 -23.93 -0.88 5.38
N SER A 102 -23.84 -1.74 6.41
CA SER A 102 -24.77 -2.86 6.62
C SER A 102 -26.23 -2.44 6.87
N ARG A 103 -26.45 -1.19 7.30
CA ARG A 103 -27.78 -0.64 7.58
C ARG A 103 -28.39 0.11 6.39
N LEU A 104 -27.64 0.30 5.31
CA LEU A 104 -28.13 0.97 4.12
C LEU A 104 -28.96 0.00 3.25
N PRO A 105 -30.00 0.50 2.55
CA PRO A 105 -30.63 -0.22 1.45
C PRO A 105 -29.64 -0.50 0.32
N GLU A 106 -29.90 -1.53 -0.48
CA GLU A 106 -28.98 -1.93 -1.57
C GLU A 106 -28.75 -0.81 -2.59
N SER A 107 -29.79 -0.03 -2.90
CA SER A 107 -29.71 1.14 -3.78
C SER A 107 -28.75 2.24 -3.27
N GLU A 108 -28.63 2.37 -1.95
CA GLU A 108 -27.74 3.35 -1.32
C GLU A 108 -26.32 2.81 -1.18
N LYS A 109 -26.17 1.49 -0.99
CA LYS A 109 -24.85 0.85 -0.92
C LYS A 109 -24.06 1.06 -2.19
N ASP A 110 -24.67 0.83 -3.36
CA ASP A 110 -24.01 1.06 -4.65
C ASP A 110 -23.61 2.53 -4.83
N THR A 111 -24.48 3.44 -4.40
CA THR A 111 -24.21 4.89 -4.43
C THR A 111 -23.00 5.24 -3.56
N VAL A 112 -22.94 4.72 -2.33
CA VAL A 112 -21.82 4.95 -1.40
C VAL A 112 -20.53 4.32 -1.92
N ILE A 113 -20.58 3.12 -2.50
CA ILE A 113 -19.41 2.50 -3.14
C ILE A 113 -18.89 3.39 -4.27
N ASN A 114 -19.75 3.81 -5.19
CA ASN A 114 -19.37 4.67 -6.30
C ASN A 114 -18.78 6.01 -5.83
N MET A 115 -19.34 6.57 -4.77
CA MET A 115 -18.83 7.80 -4.16
C MET A 115 -17.43 7.61 -3.56
N LEU A 116 -17.22 6.52 -2.82
CA LEU A 116 -15.91 6.18 -2.24
C LEU A 116 -14.88 5.93 -3.33
N THR A 117 -15.23 5.17 -4.37
CA THR A 117 -14.37 4.93 -5.54
C THR A 117 -13.97 6.24 -6.20
N GLY A 118 -14.94 7.10 -6.52
CA GLY A 118 -14.67 8.40 -7.14
C GLY A 118 -13.81 9.32 -6.26
N MET A 119 -14.00 9.29 -4.93
CA MET A 119 -13.13 10.02 -4.01
C MET A 119 -11.68 9.51 -4.08
N VAL A 120 -11.47 8.20 -4.02
CA VAL A 120 -10.12 7.60 -4.09
C VAL A 120 -9.44 7.96 -5.41
N GLU A 121 -10.12 7.78 -6.54
CA GLU A 121 -9.58 8.12 -7.86
C GLU A 121 -9.26 9.61 -7.99
N ASN A 122 -10.11 10.48 -7.46
CA ASN A 122 -9.90 11.92 -7.48
C ASN A 122 -8.70 12.32 -6.61
N TYR A 123 -8.56 11.76 -5.41
CA TYR A 123 -7.39 12.02 -4.56
C TYR A 123 -6.09 11.49 -5.17
N ASP A 124 -6.13 10.32 -5.82
CA ASP A 124 -4.98 9.78 -6.55
C ASP A 124 -4.60 10.68 -7.72
N LYS A 125 -5.57 11.20 -8.45
CA LYS A 125 -5.35 12.17 -9.53
C LYS A 125 -4.78 13.48 -8.99
N LEU A 126 -5.38 14.04 -7.94
CA LEU A 126 -4.91 15.27 -7.29
C LEU A 126 -3.49 15.09 -6.75
N PHE A 127 -3.18 13.95 -6.15
CA PHE A 127 -1.84 13.63 -5.68
C PHE A 127 -0.84 13.54 -6.83
N LYS A 128 -1.21 12.87 -7.94
CA LYS A 128 -0.40 12.82 -9.17
C LYS A 128 -0.17 14.22 -9.75
N GLU A 129 -1.19 15.07 -9.77
CA GLU A 129 -1.09 16.46 -10.23
C GLU A 129 -0.20 17.29 -9.29
N LEU A 130 -0.37 17.19 -7.97
CA LEU A 130 0.47 17.89 -6.99
C LEU A 130 1.95 17.49 -7.07
N ILE A 131 2.24 16.21 -7.32
CA ILE A 131 3.60 15.70 -7.56
C ILE A 131 4.16 16.23 -8.88
N LYS A 132 3.32 16.44 -9.89
CA LYS A 132 3.72 16.98 -11.20
C LYS A 132 3.88 18.50 -11.18
N SER A 133 3.08 19.20 -10.38
CA SER A 133 3.02 20.67 -10.30
C SER A 133 4.00 21.26 -9.29
N ARG A 134 4.38 20.53 -8.22
CA ARG A 134 5.50 20.93 -7.37
C ARG A 134 6.73 20.14 -7.76
N ASN A 135 7.77 20.88 -8.14
CA ASN A 135 9.17 20.48 -8.24
C ASN A 135 9.72 19.97 -6.88
N ILE A 136 9.15 18.90 -6.31
CA ILE A 136 9.56 18.28 -5.04
C ILE A 136 10.96 17.65 -5.15
N GLU A 137 11.53 17.57 -6.36
CA GLU A 137 12.93 17.26 -6.58
C GLU A 137 13.88 18.19 -5.80
N GLU A 138 13.56 19.49 -5.68
CA GLU A 138 14.39 20.42 -4.91
C GLU A 138 14.33 20.15 -3.41
N ILE A 139 13.14 19.90 -2.86
CA ILE A 139 12.97 19.63 -1.41
C ILE A 139 13.57 18.26 -1.03
N MET A 140 13.55 17.29 -1.94
CA MET A 140 14.20 15.99 -1.75
C MET A 140 15.72 16.00 -1.95
N LYS A 141 16.28 16.95 -2.70
CA LYS A 141 17.74 17.15 -2.82
C LYS A 141 18.33 17.85 -1.60
N VAL A 142 17.63 18.81 -0.99
CA VAL A 142 18.13 19.55 0.19
C VAL A 142 18.32 18.63 1.41
N LYS A 143 17.49 17.59 1.58
CA LYS A 143 17.62 16.66 2.72
C LYS A 143 18.67 15.55 2.55
N LYS A 144 19.43 15.58 1.44
CA LYS A 144 20.49 14.59 1.13
C LYS A 144 21.90 15.19 1.18
N GLY A 145 22.03 16.45 1.61
CA GLY A 145 23.28 17.21 1.61
C GLY A 145 23.54 17.97 2.91
N ASP A 146 23.17 17.41 4.06
CA ASP A 146 23.69 17.76 5.39
C ASP A 146 24.02 16.46 6.15
#